data_AF-A0A7V3KNQ4-F1
#
_entry.id   AF-A0A7V3KNQ4-F1
#
_cell.length_a   1.000
_cell.length_b   1.000
_cell.length_c   1.000
_cell.angle_alpha   90.00
_cell.angle_beta   90.00
_cell.angle_gamma   90.00
#
_symmetry.space_group_name_H-M   'P 1'
#
loop_
_entity.id
_entity.type
_entity.pdbx_description
1 polymer ?
#
loop_
_entity_poly.entity_id
_entity_poly.type
_entity_poly.pdbx_seq_one_letter_code
_entity_poly.pdbx_strand_id
1 'polypeptide(L)'
;MRFRIHQRLLLKSVFLFSILALSCQNVDTTPPAAPTGLTSVTGDRAVYLYWNPNKEKDLAGYRVYRNTAPSGYFMMIACKGK
;
A
#
# COMPACT_ATOMS: atom_id res chain seq x y z
N MET A 1 10.99 9.63 58.02
CA MET A 1 9.53 9.39 57.93
C MET A 1 9.29 8.17 57.04
N ARG A 2 8.78 7.08 57.61
CA ARG A 2 8.56 5.79 56.92
C ARG A 2 7.05 5.53 56.85
N PHE A 3 6.48 5.53 55.65
CA PHE A 3 5.08 5.14 55.43
C PHE A 3 5.02 3.63 55.17
N ARG A 4 4.48 2.89 56.16
CA ARG A 4 4.32 1.43 56.14
C ARG A 4 2.90 1.13 55.63
N ILE A 5 2.80 0.58 54.42
CA ILE A 5 1.54 0.17 53.79
C ILE A 5 1.08 -1.14 54.45
N HIS A 6 -0.04 -1.11 55.17
CA HIS A 6 -0.68 -2.30 55.72
C HIS A 6 -1.63 -2.94 54.70
N GLN A 7 -1.18 -4.07 54.19
CA GLN A 7 -1.88 -5.05 53.38
C GLN A 7 -3.08 -5.64 54.14
N ARG A 8 -4.29 -5.57 53.58
CA ARG A 8 -5.47 -6.39 53.97
C ARG A 8 -6.15 -6.92 52.70
N LEU A 9 -6.07 -8.23 52.49
CA LEU A 9 -6.74 -8.97 51.41
C LEU A 9 -8.24 -9.06 51.67
N LEU A 10 -9.10 -8.77 50.68
CA LEU A 10 -10.40 -9.44 50.49
C LEU A 10 -10.82 -9.45 49.00
N LEU A 11 -10.55 -10.59 48.35
CA LEU A 11 -11.42 -11.31 47.39
C LEU A 11 -12.44 -10.48 46.56
N LYS A 12 -12.15 -10.29 45.25
CA LYS A 12 -13.07 -10.47 44.10
C LYS A 12 -12.41 -9.98 42.80
N SER A 13 -12.13 -10.91 41.88
CA SER A 13 -11.93 -10.68 40.45
C SER A 13 -10.69 -9.84 40.09
N VAL A 14 -9.54 -10.46 39.81
CA VAL A 14 -9.03 -10.64 38.43
C VAL A 14 -9.99 -10.16 37.32
N PHE A 15 -10.37 -8.88 37.34
CA PHE A 15 -11.13 -8.23 36.28
C PHE A 15 -10.17 -7.83 35.17
N LEU A 16 -9.89 -8.80 34.32
CA LEU A 16 -9.79 -8.67 32.86
C LEU A 16 -8.74 -7.68 32.32
N PHE A 17 -7.53 -8.22 32.12
CA PHE A 17 -6.85 -8.24 30.80
C PHE A 17 -7.33 -7.13 29.83
N SER A 18 -6.77 -5.91 29.92
CA SER A 18 -6.88 -4.94 28.82
C SER A 18 -5.56 -4.84 28.08
N ILE A 19 -5.44 -5.80 27.16
CA ILE A 19 -4.82 -5.71 25.84
C ILE A 19 -3.33 -5.32 25.85
N LEU A 20 -2.53 -6.37 25.85
CA LEU A 20 -1.19 -6.43 25.24
C LEU A 20 -1.15 -5.52 24.01
N ALA A 21 -0.18 -4.59 23.95
CA ALA A 21 0.04 -3.72 22.81
C ALA A 21 0.35 -4.53 21.53
N LEU A 22 -0.69 -4.99 20.82
CA LEU A 22 -0.60 -5.48 19.45
C LEU A 22 -0.90 -4.33 18.50
N SER A 23 0.05 -3.41 18.38
CA SER A 23 0.27 -2.78 17.08
C SER A 23 1.63 -3.24 16.57
N CYS A 24 1.78 -4.55 16.41
CA CYS A 24 2.67 -5.05 15.37
C CYS A 24 2.04 -4.56 14.06
N GLN A 25 2.42 -3.37 13.58
CA GLN A 25 1.92 -2.82 12.33
C GLN A 25 2.17 -3.85 11.25
N ASN A 26 1.09 -4.39 10.69
CA ASN A 26 1.16 -5.28 9.55
C ASN A 26 1.71 -4.46 8.38
N VAL A 27 3.03 -4.56 8.14
CA VAL A 27 3.68 -3.90 7.02
C VAL A 27 3.10 -4.50 5.75
N ASP A 28 2.55 -3.65 4.88
CA ASP A 28 2.03 -4.11 3.60
C ASP A 28 3.20 -4.62 2.75
N THR A 29 3.11 -5.88 2.35
CA THR A 29 4.07 -6.56 1.47
C THR A 29 3.42 -6.97 0.15
N THR A 30 2.16 -6.56 -0.07
CA THR A 30 1.40 -6.92 -1.26
C THR A 30 1.69 -5.90 -2.36
N PRO A 31 2.22 -6.33 -3.52
CA PRO A 31 2.42 -5.40 -4.63
C PRO A 31 1.07 -4.98 -5.24
N PRO A 32 0.98 -3.78 -5.85
CA PRO A 32 -0.19 -3.41 -6.65
C PRO A 32 -0.43 -4.38 -7.80
N ALA A 33 -1.69 -4.62 -8.14
CA ALA A 33 -2.09 -5.40 -9.29
C ALA A 33 -1.60 -4.76 -10.59
N ALA A 34 -1.39 -5.59 -11.62
CA ALA A 34 -1.07 -5.09 -12.94
C ALA A 34 -2.23 -4.25 -13.52
N PRO A 35 -1.97 -3.12 -14.20
CA PRO A 35 -2.99 -2.38 -14.91
C PRO A 35 -3.66 -3.24 -15.99
N THR A 36 -4.94 -3.04 -16.22
CA THR A 36 -5.72 -3.80 -17.22
C THR A 36 -6.34 -2.86 -18.26
N GLY A 37 -6.75 -3.41 -19.40
CA GLY A 37 -7.47 -2.64 -20.43
C GLY A 37 -6.62 -1.58 -21.12
N LEU A 38 -5.30 -1.80 -21.25
CA LEU A 38 -4.43 -0.86 -21.96
C LEU A 38 -4.84 -0.76 -23.43
N THR A 39 -5.16 0.45 -23.86
CA THR A 39 -5.50 0.78 -25.26
C THR A 39 -4.78 2.05 -25.67
N SER A 40 -4.56 2.21 -26.99
CA SER A 40 -3.91 3.37 -27.57
C SER A 40 -4.76 3.99 -28.68
N VAL A 41 -4.82 5.32 -28.72
CA VAL A 41 -5.41 6.09 -29.81
C VAL A 41 -4.32 6.98 -30.42
N THR A 42 -4.05 6.82 -31.70
CA THR A 42 -3.10 7.67 -32.44
C THR A 42 -3.76 8.99 -32.83
N GLY A 43 -3.08 10.10 -32.55
CA GLY A 43 -3.47 11.45 -32.96
C GLY A 43 -2.34 12.14 -33.72
N ASP A 44 -2.51 13.43 -34.00
CA ASP A 44 -1.49 14.20 -34.70
C ASP A 44 -0.22 14.33 -33.83
N ARG A 45 0.86 13.66 -34.28
CA ARG A 45 2.16 13.60 -33.59
C ARG A 45 2.08 13.13 -32.13
N ALA A 46 0.99 12.44 -31.77
CA ALA A 46 0.71 12.03 -30.39
C ALA A 46 0.12 10.62 -30.34
N VAL A 47 0.32 9.96 -29.21
CA VAL A 47 -0.37 8.71 -28.87
C VAL A 47 -0.99 8.88 -27.49
N TYR A 48 -2.31 8.74 -27.43
CA TYR A 48 -3.05 8.75 -26.19
C TYR A 48 -3.17 7.31 -25.67
N LEU A 49 -2.81 7.10 -24.41
CA LEU A 49 -2.88 5.80 -23.75
C LEU A 49 -3.98 5.83 -22.69
N TYR A 50 -4.80 4.80 -22.66
CA TYR A 50 -5.88 4.62 -21.69
C TYR A 50 -5.78 3.24 -21.05
N TRP A 51 -6.08 3.15 -19.77
CA TRP A 51 -6.14 1.89 -19.02
C TRP A 51 -7.13 2.01 -17.86
N ASN A 52 -7.56 0.87 -17.32
CA ASN A 52 -8.41 0.83 -16.13
C ASN A 52 -7.59 1.22 -14.89
N PRO A 53 -8.08 2.16 -14.05
CA PRO A 53 -7.36 2.56 -12.86
C PRO A 53 -7.33 1.46 -11.80
N ASN A 54 -6.20 1.40 -11.11
CA ASN A 54 -5.92 0.51 -9.98
C ASN A 54 -6.55 1.07 -8.68
N LYS A 55 -7.04 0.20 -7.80
CA LYS A 55 -7.86 0.58 -6.64
C LYS A 55 -7.09 0.62 -5.32
N GLU A 56 -5.85 0.15 -5.32
CA GLU A 56 -4.93 0.10 -4.17
C GLU A 56 -4.70 1.51 -3.61
N LYS A 57 -4.85 1.66 -2.29
CA LYS A 57 -4.80 2.98 -1.63
C LYS A 57 -3.39 3.57 -1.62
N ASP A 58 -2.40 2.70 -1.62
CA ASP A 58 -0.97 2.95 -1.56
C ASP A 58 -0.30 2.99 -2.93
N LEU A 59 -1.06 2.87 -4.03
CA LEU A 59 -0.52 2.99 -5.37
C LEU A 59 0.10 4.39 -5.59
N ALA A 60 1.42 4.42 -5.76
CA ALA A 60 2.15 5.66 -6.03
C ALA A 60 1.90 6.22 -7.45
N GLY A 61 1.70 5.34 -8.43
CA GLY A 61 1.46 5.72 -9.82
C GLY A 61 1.89 4.65 -10.83
N TYR A 62 2.03 5.08 -12.08
CA TYR A 62 2.31 4.26 -13.24
C TYR A 62 3.62 4.69 -13.91
N ARG A 63 4.37 3.71 -14.39
CA ARG A 63 5.51 3.92 -15.31
C ARG A 63 5.09 3.47 -16.69
N VAL A 64 5.31 4.31 -17.68
CA VAL A 64 4.99 4.03 -19.08
C VAL A 64 6.28 3.70 -19.79
N TYR A 65 6.30 2.54 -20.46
CA TYR A 65 7.44 2.07 -21.23
C TYR A 65 7.03 1.86 -22.69
N ARG A 66 7.96 2.09 -23.62
CA ARG A 66 7.73 1.93 -25.07
C ARG A 66 8.92 1.23 -25.73
N ASN A 67 8.62 0.38 -26.71
CA ASN A 67 9.58 -0.15 -27.67
C ASN A 67 9.19 0.33 -29.08
N THR A 68 10.18 0.56 -29.94
CA THR A 68 10.00 0.94 -31.35
C THR A 68 10.19 -0.22 -32.32
N ALA A 69 10.49 -1.42 -31.82
CA ALA A 69 10.68 -2.64 -32.59
C ALA A 69 9.65 -3.73 -32.18
N PRO A 70 9.38 -4.72 -33.05
CA PRO A 70 8.51 -5.85 -32.72
C PRO A 70 9.00 -6.72 -31.55
N SER A 71 10.30 -6.65 -31.25
CA SER A 71 10.95 -7.41 -30.18
C SER A 71 12.03 -6.56 -29.50
N GLY A 72 12.55 -7.03 -28.37
CA GLY A 72 13.58 -6.33 -27.59
C GLY A 72 13.04 -5.62 -26.35
N TYR A 73 13.85 -4.71 -25.80
CA TYR A 73 13.58 -4.06 -24.52
C TYR A 73 12.69 -2.83 -24.66
N PHE A 74 11.86 -2.60 -23.66
CA PHE A 74 11.11 -1.36 -23.53
C PHE A 74 11.93 -0.31 -22.76
N MET A 75 11.86 0.93 -23.21
CA MET A 75 12.46 2.07 -22.52
C MET A 75 11.38 2.85 -21.78
N MET A 76 11.68 3.31 -20.57
CA MET A 76 10.76 4.16 -19.82
C MET A 76 10.66 5.52 -20.52
N ILE A 77 9.43 5.96 -20.78
CA ILE A 77 9.14 7.25 -21.42
C ILE A 77 8.41 8.23 -20.51
N ALA A 78 7.73 7.76 -19.46
CA ALA A 78 7.02 8.63 -18.53
C ALA A 78 6.73 7.97 -17.18
N CYS A 79 6.50 8.81 -16.18
CA CYS A 79 5.91 8.45 -14.89
C CYS A 79 4.63 9.27 -14.69
N LYS A 80 3.56 8.65 -14.20
CA LYS A 80 2.29 9.29 -13.90
C LYS A 80 1.85 8.94 -12.48
N GLY A 81 1.77 9.92 -11.59
CA GLY A 81 1.22 9.71 -10.24
C GLY A 81 -0.27 9.32 -10.26
N LYS A 82 -0.71 8.65 -9.19
CA LYS A 82 -2.14 8.37 -8.95
C LYS A 82 -2.92 9.63 -8.63
#